data_AF-A0A829GFP7-F1
#
_entry.id   AF-A0A829GFP7-F1
#
_cell.length_a   1.000
_cell.length_b   1.000
_cell.length_c   1.000
_cell.angle_alpha   90.00
_cell.angle_beta   90.00
_cell.angle_gamma   90.00
#
_symmetry.space_group_name_H-M   'P 1'
#
loop_
_entity.id
_entity.type
_entity.pdbx_description
1 polymer ?
#
loop_
_entity_poly.entity_id
_entity_poly.type
_entity_poly.pdbx_seq_one_letter_code
_entity_poly.pdbx_strand_id
1 'polypeptide(L)'
;GLTIWFAVNRTDRERRRYLRAIHPKHPEIGRFFWIGLVVGALVSLVMVIGRLQISLAALLALSGLTLVALLFSKWRFSPWWLGLASLAAVGQSGLLAEQHAANLAILVGLLWLTQAGLARFNRGDEIESPVIQQDRRQRQSAAFELRQLFWVPLILPVAVENVSNLPLLAVTVQSLTFVGLPLLLGATFMTPRDRAQTAWRRSWPWYGGAGGVLIVYGIVA
;
A
#
# COMPACT_ATOMS: atom_id res chain seq x y z
N GLY A 1 -11.91 -9.43 -19.10
CA GLY A 1 -11.92 -8.47 -20.22
C GLY A 1 -10.62 -7.68 -20.28
N LEU A 2 -10.50 -6.62 -19.48
CA LEU A 2 -9.34 -5.70 -19.48
C LEU A 2 -7.98 -6.37 -19.22
N THR A 3 -7.96 -7.42 -18.40
CA THR A 3 -6.75 -8.13 -17.96
C THR A 3 -6.09 -8.94 -19.07
N ILE A 4 -6.93 -9.64 -19.85
CA ILE A 4 -6.54 -10.35 -21.06
C ILE A 4 -6.07 -9.32 -22.10
N TRP A 5 -6.79 -8.20 -22.24
CA TRP A 5 -6.41 -7.14 -23.18
C TRP A 5 -5.06 -6.49 -22.86
N PHE A 6 -4.76 -6.18 -21.59
CA PHE A 6 -3.46 -5.62 -21.18
C PHE A 6 -2.31 -6.59 -21.44
N ALA A 7 -2.51 -7.86 -21.12
CA ALA A 7 -1.50 -8.87 -21.36
C ALA A 7 -1.31 -9.14 -22.85
N VAL A 8 -2.38 -9.22 -23.66
CA VAL A 8 -2.29 -9.35 -25.11
C VAL A 8 -1.55 -8.16 -25.72
N ASN A 9 -1.93 -6.91 -25.37
CA ASN A 9 -1.24 -5.71 -25.86
C ASN A 9 0.23 -5.65 -25.45
N ARG A 10 0.56 -6.17 -24.26
CA ARG A 10 1.94 -6.29 -23.79
C ARG A 10 2.70 -7.30 -24.63
N THR A 11 2.19 -8.52 -24.79
CA THR A 11 2.83 -9.58 -25.59
C THR A 11 3.03 -9.14 -27.04
N ASP A 12 2.07 -8.38 -27.58
CA ASP A 12 2.14 -7.81 -28.93
C ASP A 12 3.20 -6.71 -29.07
N ARG A 13 3.41 -5.87 -28.04
CA ARG A 13 4.51 -4.89 -28.02
C ARG A 13 5.86 -5.57 -27.85
N GLU A 14 5.95 -6.55 -26.97
CA GLU A 14 7.18 -7.30 -26.72
C GLU A 14 7.62 -8.10 -27.94
N ARG A 15 6.68 -8.77 -28.64
CA ARG A 15 6.93 -9.42 -29.93
C ARG A 15 7.44 -8.44 -30.98
N ARG A 16 6.82 -7.25 -31.07
CA ARG A 16 7.22 -6.21 -32.04
C ARG A 16 8.57 -5.57 -31.74
N ARG A 17 8.95 -5.42 -30.47
CA ARG A 17 10.20 -4.74 -30.07
C ARG A 17 11.39 -5.67 -29.84
N TYR A 18 11.14 -6.91 -29.39
CA TYR A 18 12.20 -7.81 -28.92
C TYR A 18 12.25 -9.14 -29.69
N LEU A 19 11.37 -9.36 -30.68
CA LEU A 19 11.28 -10.58 -31.49
C LEU A 19 11.14 -11.89 -30.67
N ARG A 20 10.85 -11.77 -29.38
CA ARG A 20 10.57 -12.87 -28.45
C ARG A 20 9.47 -12.43 -27.49
N ALA A 21 8.52 -13.33 -27.23
CA ALA A 21 7.55 -13.15 -26.16
C ALA A 21 8.22 -13.56 -24.84
N ILE A 22 8.38 -12.62 -23.91
CA ILE A 22 8.76 -12.97 -22.54
C ILE A 22 7.48 -13.45 -21.87
N HIS A 23 7.56 -14.62 -21.22
CA HIS A 23 6.48 -15.42 -20.63
C HIS A 23 5.10 -14.74 -20.47
N PRO A 24 4.00 -15.32 -21.03
CA PRO A 24 2.64 -14.81 -20.89
C PRO A 24 2.07 -15.15 -19.49
N LYS A 25 2.73 -14.69 -18.43
CA LYS A 25 2.18 -14.82 -17.09
C LYS A 25 1.13 -13.71 -16.93
N HIS A 26 -0.15 -14.11 -16.97
CA HIS A 26 -1.32 -13.29 -16.60
C HIS A 26 -1.65 -13.15 -15.08
N PRO A 27 -0.84 -13.59 -14.07
CA PRO A 27 -1.33 -13.70 -12.69
C PRO A 27 -1.24 -12.42 -11.84
N GLU A 28 -0.93 -11.25 -12.41
CA GLU A 28 -0.65 -10.02 -11.65
C GLU A 28 -1.86 -9.56 -10.80
N ILE A 29 -3.09 -9.72 -11.29
CA ILE A 29 -4.31 -9.25 -10.59
C ILE A 29 -4.74 -10.20 -9.49
N GLY A 30 -4.55 -11.50 -9.67
CA GLY A 30 -4.83 -12.49 -8.63
C GLY A 30 -3.97 -12.24 -7.41
N ARG A 31 -2.66 -12.02 -7.61
CA ARG A 31 -1.74 -11.70 -6.51
C ARG A 31 -2.03 -10.33 -5.90
N PHE A 32 -2.30 -9.30 -6.71
CA PHE A 32 -2.74 -7.97 -6.26
C PHE A 32 -3.90 -8.05 -5.27
N PHE A 33 -4.92 -8.84 -5.60
CA PHE A 33 -6.15 -8.96 -4.80
C PHE A 33 -5.98 -9.89 -3.61
N TRP A 34 -5.45 -11.10 -3.80
CA TRP A 34 -5.33 -12.10 -2.74
C TRP A 34 -4.32 -11.71 -1.66
N ILE A 35 -3.15 -11.20 -2.05
CA ILE A 35 -2.14 -10.75 -1.07
C ILE A 35 -2.68 -9.54 -0.30
N GLY A 36 -3.31 -8.60 -1.00
CA GLY A 36 -3.93 -7.44 -0.37
C GLY A 36 -5.06 -7.81 0.60
N LEU A 37 -5.90 -8.79 0.25
CA LEU A 37 -6.95 -9.31 1.11
C LEU A 37 -6.39 -10.02 2.35
N VAL A 38 -5.36 -10.85 2.20
CA VAL A 38 -4.70 -11.52 3.34
C VAL A 38 -4.05 -10.49 4.27
N VAL A 39 -3.32 -9.51 3.71
CA VAL A 39 -2.71 -8.43 4.50
C VAL A 39 -3.79 -7.60 5.21
N GLY A 40 -4.87 -7.27 4.52
CA GLY A 40 -6.00 -6.53 5.09
C GLY A 40 -6.65 -7.28 6.24
N ALA A 41 -6.90 -8.58 6.07
CA ALA A 41 -7.44 -9.44 7.12
C ALA A 41 -6.50 -9.53 8.33
N LEU A 42 -5.18 -9.68 8.12
CA LEU A 42 -4.20 -9.76 9.21
C LEU A 42 -4.13 -8.46 10.03
N VAL A 43 -4.02 -7.31 9.36
CA VAL A 43 -3.98 -6.00 10.04
C VAL A 43 -5.29 -5.76 10.78
N SER A 44 -6.43 -6.07 10.15
CA SER A 44 -7.75 -5.96 10.78
C SER A 44 -7.85 -6.85 12.02
N LEU A 45 -7.41 -8.10 11.93
CA LEU A 45 -7.44 -9.05 13.05
C LEU A 45 -6.65 -8.53 14.25
N VAL A 46 -5.44 -7.99 14.03
CA VAL A 46 -4.63 -7.40 15.11
C VAL A 46 -5.37 -6.25 15.79
N MET A 47 -6.01 -5.37 15.01
CA MET A 47 -6.77 -4.24 15.54
C MET A 47 -8.02 -4.65 16.30
N VAL A 48 -8.74 -5.65 15.80
CA VAL A 48 -9.96 -6.16 16.43
C VAL A 48 -9.63 -6.89 17.73
N ILE A 49 -8.63 -7.78 17.74
CA ILE A 49 -8.21 -8.50 18.96
C ILE A 49 -7.66 -7.53 20.00
N GLY A 50 -6.83 -6.58 19.57
CA GLY A 50 -6.29 -5.54 20.46
C GLY A 50 -7.30 -4.50 20.92
N ARG A 51 -8.55 -4.54 20.40
CA ARG A 51 -9.61 -3.54 20.63
C ARG A 51 -9.11 -2.10 20.40
N LEU A 52 -8.22 -1.91 19.44
CA LEU A 52 -7.53 -0.64 19.17
C LEU A 52 -8.44 0.30 18.40
N GLN A 53 -9.23 1.10 19.13
CA GLN A 53 -10.19 2.02 18.54
C GLN A 53 -9.50 3.24 17.92
N ILE A 54 -9.87 3.56 16.68
CA ILE A 54 -9.31 4.69 15.94
C ILE A 54 -10.45 5.67 15.62
N SER A 55 -10.15 6.96 15.64
CA SER A 55 -11.13 7.98 15.28
C SER A 55 -11.52 7.86 13.81
N LEU A 56 -12.81 8.01 13.52
CA LEU A 56 -13.31 7.94 12.14
C LEU A 56 -12.67 9.00 11.24
N ALA A 57 -12.43 10.20 11.79
CA ALA A 57 -11.76 11.29 11.08
C ALA A 57 -10.35 10.89 10.62
N ALA A 58 -9.56 10.23 11.45
CA ALA A 58 -8.22 9.79 11.08
C ALA A 58 -8.26 8.66 10.03
N LEU A 59 -9.25 7.77 10.12
CA LEU A 59 -9.47 6.72 9.12
C LEU A 59 -9.86 7.28 7.75
N LEU A 60 -10.78 8.25 7.73
CA LEU A 60 -11.16 8.95 6.51
C LEU A 60 -9.98 9.74 5.95
N ALA A 61 -9.18 10.41 6.80
CA ALA A 61 -7.97 11.10 6.38
C ALA A 61 -6.95 10.15 5.76
N LEU A 62 -6.74 8.96 6.32
CA LEU A 62 -5.87 7.93 5.73
C LEU A 62 -6.38 7.50 4.36
N SER A 63 -7.68 7.21 4.24
CA SER A 63 -8.28 6.85 2.94
C SER A 63 -8.14 7.98 1.91
N GLY A 64 -8.41 9.22 2.30
CA GLY A 64 -8.24 10.40 1.46
C GLY A 64 -6.78 10.57 1.03
N LEU A 65 -5.82 10.39 1.94
CA LEU A 65 -4.40 10.47 1.65
C LEU A 65 -3.97 9.40 0.64
N THR A 66 -4.50 8.18 0.73
CA THR A 66 -4.24 7.13 -0.26
C THR A 66 -4.83 7.46 -1.63
N LEU A 67 -6.04 8.03 -1.69
CA LEU A 67 -6.65 8.48 -2.94
C LEU A 67 -5.87 9.63 -3.58
N VAL A 68 -5.44 10.60 -2.78
CA VAL A 68 -4.56 11.69 -3.20
C VAL A 68 -3.25 11.13 -3.75
N ALA A 69 -2.60 10.23 -3.01
CA ALA A 69 -1.37 9.58 -3.45
C ALA A 69 -1.56 8.85 -4.79
N LEU A 70 -2.71 8.19 -4.99
CA LEU A 70 -3.04 7.54 -6.26
C LEU A 70 -3.22 8.53 -7.40
N LEU A 71 -3.97 9.61 -7.17
CA LEU A 71 -4.24 10.64 -8.17
C LEU A 71 -2.95 11.32 -8.65
N PHE A 72 -2.04 11.63 -7.71
CA PHE A 72 -0.72 12.18 -8.02
C PHE A 72 0.25 11.15 -8.59
N SER A 73 0.01 9.85 -8.40
CA SER A 73 0.91 8.79 -8.85
C SER A 73 0.73 8.30 -10.29
N LYS A 74 0.02 9.05 -11.14
CA LYS A 74 -0.07 8.79 -12.59
C LYS A 74 1.29 8.46 -13.25
N TRP A 75 2.43 8.77 -12.60
CA TRP A 75 3.78 8.59 -13.13
C TRP A 75 4.79 7.82 -12.25
N ARG A 76 4.49 7.43 -11.00
CA ARG A 76 5.40 6.70 -10.06
C ARG A 76 4.82 6.74 -8.64
N PHE A 77 4.10 5.71 -8.22
CA PHE A 77 3.54 5.60 -6.86
C PHE A 77 4.65 5.22 -5.88
N SER A 78 5.05 6.16 -5.02
CA SER A 78 5.89 5.87 -3.87
C SER A 78 5.02 5.89 -2.62
N PRO A 79 5.25 5.03 -1.60
CA PRO A 79 4.47 5.02 -0.36
C PRO A 79 4.80 6.21 0.56
N TRP A 80 5.06 7.40 0.01
CA TRP A 80 5.37 8.63 0.76
C TRP A 80 4.23 9.04 1.69
N TRP A 81 3.00 8.67 1.35
CA TRP A 81 1.81 8.91 2.15
C TRP A 81 1.90 8.21 3.52
N LEU A 82 2.60 7.07 3.65
CA LEU A 82 2.86 6.44 4.95
C LEU A 82 3.69 7.35 5.85
N GLY A 83 4.64 8.10 5.27
CA GLY A 83 5.44 9.08 6.01
C GLY A 83 4.58 10.23 6.56
N LEU A 84 3.68 10.78 5.75
CA LEU A 84 2.75 11.81 6.21
C LEU A 84 1.77 11.29 7.26
N ALA A 85 1.26 10.07 7.08
CA ALA A 85 0.41 9.41 8.08
C ALA A 85 1.14 9.23 9.42
N SER A 86 2.44 8.94 9.38
CA SER A 86 3.29 8.79 10.58
C SER A 86 3.44 10.12 11.31
N LEU A 87 3.68 11.22 10.58
CA LEU A 87 3.75 12.56 11.16
C LEU A 87 2.42 13.00 11.77
N ALA A 88 1.30 12.69 11.10
CA ALA A 88 -0.03 12.97 11.62
C ALA A 88 -0.33 12.18 12.90
N ALA A 89 0.12 10.92 12.99
CA ALA A 89 -0.05 10.09 14.18
C ALA A 89 0.72 10.64 15.38
N VAL A 90 1.96 11.07 15.18
CA VAL A 90 2.78 11.64 16.25
C VAL A 90 2.31 13.05 16.63
N GLY A 91 1.90 13.86 15.64
CA GLY A 91 1.49 15.26 15.85
C GLY A 91 0.14 15.45 16.56
N GLN A 92 -0.69 14.40 16.68
CA GLN A 92 -1.99 14.45 17.37
C GLN A 92 -1.91 14.12 18.87
N SER A 93 -0.71 13.94 19.44
CA SER A 93 -0.46 13.59 20.85
C SER A 93 -0.68 14.76 21.83
N GLY A 94 -1.91 15.28 21.90
CA GLY A 94 -2.37 16.20 22.96
C GLY A 94 -3.20 15.47 24.03
N LEU A 95 -3.19 15.99 25.26
CA LEU A 95 -3.69 15.48 26.56
C LEU A 95 -5.08 14.78 26.65
N LEU A 96 -5.88 14.70 25.59
CA LEU A 96 -7.16 13.94 25.54
C LEU A 96 -7.30 13.06 24.28
N ALA A 97 -6.33 13.12 23.36
CA ALA A 97 -6.29 12.40 22.09
C ALA A 97 -5.19 11.31 22.05
N GLU A 98 -4.44 11.14 23.13
CA GLU A 98 -3.27 10.24 23.21
C GLU A 98 -3.61 8.80 22.81
N GLN A 99 -4.69 8.22 23.34
CA GLN A 99 -5.03 6.82 23.03
C GLN A 99 -5.38 6.61 21.54
N HIS A 100 -6.13 7.53 20.92
CA HIS A 100 -6.47 7.40 19.50
C HIS A 100 -5.27 7.68 18.60
N ALA A 101 -4.39 8.61 18.99
CA ALA A 101 -3.13 8.89 18.30
C ALA A 101 -2.16 7.70 18.40
N ALA A 102 -2.07 7.07 19.58
CA ALA A 102 -1.29 5.86 19.83
C ALA A 102 -1.80 4.68 18.99
N ASN A 103 -3.12 4.44 18.98
CA ASN A 103 -3.75 3.41 18.16
C ASN A 103 -3.55 3.67 16.64
N LEU A 104 -3.58 4.93 16.22
CA LEU A 104 -3.25 5.33 14.84
C LEU A 104 -1.77 5.04 14.53
N ALA A 105 -0.86 5.34 15.46
CA ALA A 105 0.56 5.04 15.28
C ALA A 105 0.81 3.53 15.15
N ILE A 106 0.12 2.69 15.94
CA ILE A 106 0.14 1.24 15.79
C ILE A 106 -0.37 0.84 14.39
N LEU A 107 -1.47 1.43 13.90
CA LEU A 107 -2.00 1.14 12.56
C LEU A 107 -0.98 1.46 11.47
N VAL A 108 -0.46 2.67 11.48
CA VAL A 108 0.50 3.14 10.49
C VAL A 108 1.78 2.31 10.58
N GLY A 109 2.21 1.93 11.79
CA GLY A 109 3.33 1.03 12.02
C GLY A 109 3.13 -0.38 11.43
N LEU A 110 1.93 -0.96 11.60
CA LEU A 110 1.57 -2.23 10.96
C LEU A 110 1.54 -2.11 9.42
N LEU A 111 1.08 -0.98 8.88
CA LEU A 111 1.12 -0.69 7.44
C LEU A 111 2.57 -0.57 6.93
N TRP A 112 3.47 0.03 7.70
CA TRP A 112 4.90 0.06 7.40
C TRP A 112 5.53 -1.34 7.44
N LEU A 113 5.21 -2.16 8.45
CA LEU A 113 5.72 -3.54 8.55
C LEU A 113 5.21 -4.43 7.42
N THR A 114 3.93 -4.29 7.05
CA THR A 114 3.37 -5.03 5.91
C THR A 114 4.04 -4.59 4.60
N GLN A 115 4.28 -3.29 4.41
CA GLN A 115 5.07 -2.79 3.29
C GLN A 115 6.51 -3.36 3.28
N ALA A 116 7.16 -3.46 4.45
CA ALA A 116 8.48 -4.08 4.60
C ALA A 116 8.46 -5.57 4.23
N GLY A 117 7.42 -6.29 4.67
CA GLY A 117 7.19 -7.69 4.32
C GLY A 117 7.01 -7.86 2.81
N LEU A 118 6.17 -7.04 2.19
CA LEU A 118 5.98 -7.02 0.74
C LEU A 118 7.31 -6.74 0.01
N ALA A 119 8.10 -5.77 0.47
CA ALA A 119 9.42 -5.47 -0.09
C ALA A 119 10.42 -6.62 0.04
N ARG A 120 10.44 -7.30 1.20
CA ARG A 120 11.35 -8.42 1.49
C ARG A 120 10.98 -9.69 0.74
N PHE A 121 9.70 -10.06 0.77
CA PHE A 121 9.20 -11.34 0.28
C PHE A 121 8.83 -11.32 -1.20
N ASN A 122 8.77 -10.15 -1.83
CA ASN A 122 8.51 -10.10 -3.25
C ASN A 122 9.63 -10.79 -4.03
N ARG A 123 9.29 -11.89 -4.70
CA ARG A 123 10.18 -12.75 -5.50
C ARG A 123 10.17 -12.38 -6.99
N GLY A 124 10.09 -11.09 -7.35
CA GLY A 124 10.48 -10.59 -8.67
C GLY A 124 9.83 -11.24 -9.90
N ASP A 125 8.76 -12.00 -9.73
CA ASP A 125 8.11 -12.74 -10.81
C ASP A 125 7.25 -11.83 -11.71
N GLU A 126 7.15 -10.55 -11.37
CA GLU A 126 6.51 -9.50 -12.15
C GLU A 126 7.54 -8.93 -13.11
N ILE A 127 7.64 -9.57 -14.27
CA ILE A 127 8.69 -9.36 -15.24
C ILE A 127 8.70 -7.90 -15.70
N GLU A 128 9.81 -7.26 -15.36
CA GLU A 128 10.44 -6.08 -15.94
C GLU A 128 10.52 -6.20 -17.47
N SER A 129 9.43 -5.88 -18.18
CA SER A 129 9.52 -5.66 -19.63
C SER A 129 10.21 -4.31 -19.87
N PRO A 130 11.40 -4.27 -20.49
CA PRO A 130 12.10 -3.02 -20.71
C PRO A 130 11.24 -2.07 -21.56
N VAL A 131 11.07 -0.85 -21.08
CA VAL A 131 10.46 0.25 -21.83
C VAL A 131 11.61 1.10 -22.36
N ILE A 132 11.72 1.17 -23.70
CA ILE A 132 12.69 2.06 -24.34
C ILE A 132 12.23 3.50 -24.08
N GLN A 133 12.99 4.22 -23.28
CA GLN A 133 12.88 5.66 -23.13
C GLN A 133 13.89 6.34 -24.04
N GLN A 134 13.41 7.30 -24.81
CA GLN A 134 14.25 8.11 -25.68
C GLN A 134 14.49 9.44 -24.97
N ASP A 135 15.75 9.72 -24.66
CA ASP A 135 16.16 10.98 -24.03
C ASP A 135 15.93 12.16 -25.01
N ARG A 136 15.89 13.40 -24.49
CA ARG A 136 15.84 14.64 -25.30
C ARG A 136 16.96 14.72 -26.33
N ARG A 137 18.06 14.00 -26.11
CA ARG A 137 19.20 13.87 -27.03
C ARG A 137 19.09 12.67 -27.99
N GLN A 138 17.90 12.10 -28.15
CA GLN A 138 17.60 10.89 -28.93
C GLN A 138 18.35 9.61 -28.52
N ARG A 139 19.02 9.61 -27.37
CA ARG A 139 19.66 8.40 -26.84
C ARG A 139 18.58 7.44 -26.32
N GLN A 140 18.60 6.22 -26.84
CA GLN A 140 17.71 5.16 -26.38
C GLN A 140 18.30 4.52 -25.12
N SER A 141 17.50 4.46 -24.06
CA SER A 141 17.85 3.77 -22.81
C SER A 141 16.73 2.83 -22.42
N ALA A 142 17.09 1.66 -21.90
CA ALA A 142 16.11 0.72 -21.36
C ALA A 142 15.77 1.14 -19.92
N ALA A 143 14.48 1.41 -19.66
CA ALA A 143 13.97 1.60 -18.32
C ALA A 143 13.14 0.38 -17.92
N PHE A 144 13.34 -0.11 -16.70
CA PHE A 144 12.58 -1.21 -16.14
C PHE A 144 11.56 -0.64 -15.16
N GLU A 145 10.30 -1.00 -15.35
CA GLU A 145 9.17 -0.59 -14.52
C GLU A 145 8.84 -1.70 -13.51
N LEU A 146 8.86 -1.35 -12.23
CA LEU A 146 8.30 -2.18 -11.17
C LEU A 146 6.92 -1.64 -10.83
N ARG A 147 5.90 -2.49 -10.82
CA ARG A 147 4.53 -2.11 -10.47
C ARG A 147 3.92 -3.08 -9.45
N GLN A 148 4.09 -2.78 -8.17
CA GLN A 148 3.37 -3.45 -7.09
C GLN A 148 2.31 -2.54 -6.52
N LEU A 149 1.07 -2.93 -6.69
CA LEU A 149 -0.04 -2.34 -5.95
C LEU A 149 -0.78 -3.51 -5.29
N PHE A 150 -1.35 -3.29 -4.12
CA PHE A 150 -2.14 -4.28 -3.39
C PHE A 150 -3.36 -3.57 -2.85
N TRP A 151 -4.54 -4.16 -3.07
CA TRP A 151 -5.77 -3.66 -2.49
C TRP A 151 -5.99 -4.29 -1.12
N VAL A 152 -5.92 -3.45 -0.09
CA VAL A 152 -5.94 -3.84 1.32
C VAL A 152 -7.26 -3.36 1.94
N PRO A 153 -8.31 -4.20 1.91
CA PRO A 153 -9.55 -3.90 2.62
C PRO A 153 -9.29 -4.06 4.12
N LEU A 154 -9.38 -2.97 4.88
CA LEU A 154 -9.29 -2.98 6.34
C LEU A 154 -10.68 -2.95 6.96
N ILE A 155 -10.84 -3.69 8.05
CA ILE A 155 -12.02 -3.68 8.92
C ILE A 155 -11.52 -3.21 10.30
N LEU A 156 -11.88 -1.99 10.68
CA LEU A 156 -11.32 -1.35 11.87
C LEU A 156 -12.40 -1.00 12.89
N PRO A 157 -12.13 -1.19 14.20
CA PRO A 157 -13.05 -0.82 15.25
C PRO A 157 -13.10 0.70 15.44
N VAL A 158 -14.31 1.25 15.43
CA VAL A 158 -14.62 2.67 15.66
C VAL A 158 -15.71 2.77 16.73
N ALA A 159 -15.68 3.83 17.54
CA ALA A 159 -16.75 4.12 18.50
C ALA A 159 -18.09 4.39 17.78
N VAL A 160 -19.18 3.80 18.30
CA VAL A 160 -20.52 3.80 17.67
C VAL A 160 -21.06 5.21 17.43
N GLU A 161 -20.79 6.12 18.37
CA GLU A 161 -21.20 7.53 18.33
C GLU A 161 -20.64 8.30 17.13
N ASN A 162 -19.51 7.86 16.56
CA ASN A 162 -18.90 8.51 15.41
C ASN A 162 -19.48 8.05 14.06
N VAL A 163 -20.26 6.95 14.04
CA VAL A 163 -20.70 6.30 12.79
C VAL A 163 -22.22 6.37 12.59
N SER A 164 -22.99 6.74 13.63
CA SER A 164 -24.46 6.63 13.64
C SER A 164 -25.19 7.39 12.52
N ASN A 165 -24.54 8.36 11.87
CA ASN A 165 -25.16 9.25 10.88
C ASN A 165 -24.53 9.18 9.47
N LEU A 166 -23.62 8.25 9.21
CA LEU A 166 -22.91 8.15 7.93
C LEU A 166 -23.31 6.90 7.13
N PRO A 167 -23.46 6.99 5.79
CA PRO A 167 -23.83 5.85 4.95
C PRO A 167 -22.62 4.95 4.68
N LEU A 168 -21.99 4.44 5.74
CA LEU A 168 -20.84 3.56 5.70
C LEU A 168 -21.28 2.10 5.86
N LEU A 169 -20.55 1.17 5.23
CA LEU A 169 -20.68 -0.26 5.53
C LEU A 169 -20.18 -0.50 6.95
N ALA A 170 -21.12 -0.51 7.89
CA ALA A 170 -20.90 -0.59 9.32
C ALA A 170 -21.63 -1.80 9.89
N VAL A 171 -20.91 -2.66 10.61
CA VAL A 171 -21.51 -3.73 11.43
C VAL A 171 -21.29 -3.36 12.88
N THR A 172 -22.39 -3.12 13.61
CA THR A 172 -22.34 -2.76 15.03
C THR A 172 -22.54 -4.02 15.87
N VAL A 173 -21.56 -4.31 16.73
CA VAL A 173 -21.65 -5.38 17.73
C VAL A 173 -21.35 -4.76 19.10
N GLN A 174 -22.36 -4.71 19.97
CA GLN A 174 -22.30 -4.06 21.29
C GLN A 174 -21.90 -2.57 21.19
N SER A 175 -20.68 -2.21 21.60
CA SER A 175 -20.14 -0.85 21.66
C SER A 175 -19.07 -0.56 20.60
N LEU A 176 -18.92 -1.45 19.62
CA LEU A 176 -17.92 -1.34 18.55
C LEU A 176 -18.62 -1.40 17.20
N THR A 177 -18.35 -0.40 16.36
CA THR A 177 -18.75 -0.40 14.96
C THR A 177 -17.53 -0.70 14.10
N PHE A 178 -17.65 -1.71 13.25
CA PHE A 178 -16.58 -2.07 12.32
C PHE A 178 -16.78 -1.31 11.01
N VAL A 179 -15.79 -0.50 10.61
CA VAL A 179 -15.81 0.26 9.36
C VAL A 179 -14.84 -0.36 8.36
N GLY A 180 -15.37 -0.69 7.18
CA GLY A 180 -14.59 -1.18 6.05
C GLY A 180 -13.94 -0.04 5.26
N LEU A 181 -12.61 -0.03 5.13
CA LEU A 181 -11.86 0.99 4.38
C LEU A 181 -10.95 0.35 3.33
N PRO A 182 -11.10 0.69 2.03
CA PRO A 182 -10.18 0.26 1.01
C PRO A 182 -8.91 1.12 1.06
N LEU A 183 -7.76 0.50 1.36
CA LEU A 183 -6.44 1.13 1.23
C LEU A 183 -5.65 0.49 0.09
N LEU A 184 -4.72 1.24 -0.51
CA LEU A 184 -3.75 0.70 -1.45
C LEU A 184 -2.33 0.75 -0.86
N LEU A 185 -1.68 -0.41 -0.80
CA LEU A 185 -0.27 -0.56 -0.42
C LEU A 185 0.58 -0.95 -1.63
N GLY A 186 1.88 -0.71 -1.58
CA GLY A 186 2.83 -1.01 -2.66
C GLY A 186 3.59 0.21 -3.19
N ALA A 187 4.23 0.03 -4.35
CA ALA A 187 5.00 1.05 -5.05
C ALA A 187 5.03 0.78 -6.57
N THR A 188 5.02 1.84 -7.36
CA THR A 188 5.28 1.81 -8.79
C THR A 188 6.44 2.77 -9.10
N PHE A 189 7.53 2.26 -9.66
CA PHE A 189 8.65 3.11 -10.04
C PHE A 189 9.42 2.55 -11.23
N MET A 190 10.08 3.47 -11.96
CA MET A 190 10.91 3.13 -13.11
C MET A 190 12.36 3.43 -12.80
N THR A 191 13.25 2.47 -13.07
CA THR A 191 14.69 2.65 -12.97
C THR A 191 15.35 2.42 -14.32
N PRO A 192 16.35 3.25 -14.70
CA PRO A 192 17.11 3.09 -15.95
C PRO A 192 18.09 1.90 -15.93
N ARG A 193 18.18 1.17 -14.83
CA ARG A 193 19.03 -0.03 -14.69
C ARG A 193 18.19 -1.16 -14.10
N ASP A 194 18.49 -2.39 -14.54
CA ASP A 194 17.91 -3.68 -14.16
C ASP A 194 18.13 -4.02 -12.67
N ARG A 195 17.63 -3.12 -11.83
CA ARG A 195 17.90 -3.02 -10.39
C ARG A 195 16.66 -2.55 -9.64
N ALA A 196 15.49 -2.53 -10.27
CA ALA A 196 14.26 -2.02 -9.64
C ALA A 196 13.94 -2.87 -8.42
N GLN A 197 14.00 -4.19 -8.64
CA GLN A 197 13.84 -5.20 -7.62
C GLN A 197 14.89 -5.10 -6.51
N THR A 198 16.17 -4.93 -6.85
CA THR A 198 17.24 -4.85 -5.86
C THR A 198 17.10 -3.59 -5.00
N ALA A 199 16.72 -2.46 -5.59
CA ALA A 199 16.43 -1.24 -4.87
C ALA A 199 15.20 -1.40 -3.95
N TRP A 200 14.14 -2.05 -4.44
CA TRP A 200 12.94 -2.36 -3.65
C TRP A 200 13.22 -3.27 -2.46
N ARG A 201 13.97 -4.35 -2.69
CA ARG A 201 14.37 -5.24 -1.62
C ARG A 201 15.24 -4.51 -0.62
N ARG A 202 16.20 -3.68 -1.07
CA ARG A 202 17.11 -2.96 -0.17
C ARG A 202 16.41 -1.93 0.73
N SER A 203 15.21 -1.47 0.38
CA SER A 203 14.45 -0.55 1.23
C SER A 203 13.64 -1.26 2.34
N TRP A 204 13.55 -2.60 2.36
CA TRP A 204 12.86 -3.34 3.42
C TRP A 204 13.26 -2.94 4.86
N PRO A 205 14.54 -2.72 5.20
CA PRO A 205 14.94 -2.36 6.57
C PRO A 205 14.44 -0.97 6.97
N TRP A 206 14.38 -0.03 6.03
CA TRP A 206 13.83 1.30 6.27
C TRP A 206 12.35 1.21 6.61
N TYR A 207 11.59 0.44 5.83
CA TYR A 207 10.17 0.23 6.10
C TYR A 207 9.96 -0.48 7.45
N GLY A 208 10.77 -1.50 7.74
CA GLY A 208 10.72 -2.27 8.98
C GLY A 208 11.07 -1.42 10.21
N GLY A 209 12.11 -0.60 10.12
CA GLY A 209 12.55 0.30 11.19
C GLY A 209 11.51 1.37 11.51
N ALA A 210 10.99 2.06 10.48
CA ALA A 210 9.94 3.06 10.66
C ALA A 210 8.67 2.45 11.28
N GLY A 211 8.26 1.26 10.81
CA GLY A 211 7.11 0.55 11.36
C GLY A 211 7.31 0.11 12.80
N GLY A 212 8.48 -0.43 13.13
CA GLY A 212 8.83 -0.85 14.49
C GLY A 212 8.83 0.32 15.47
N VAL A 213 9.43 1.46 15.11
CA VAL A 213 9.45 2.67 15.95
C VAL A 213 8.02 3.16 16.23
N LEU A 214 7.14 3.18 15.24
CA LEU A 214 5.75 3.63 15.42
C LEU A 214 4.92 2.69 16.29
N ILE A 215 5.14 1.38 16.18
CA ILE A 215 4.47 0.40 17.06
C ILE A 215 4.96 0.57 18.49
N VAL A 216 6.27 0.69 18.71
CA VAL A 216 6.82 0.93 20.05
C VAL A 216 6.28 2.23 20.63
N TYR A 217 6.25 3.31 19.84
CA TYR A 217 5.66 4.57 20.26
C TYR A 217 4.19 4.40 20.67
N GLY A 218 3.37 3.78 19.84
CA GLY A 218 1.94 3.60 20.15
C GLY A 218 1.64 2.59 21.25
N ILE A 219 2.59 1.72 21.65
CA ILE A 219 2.45 0.85 22.82
C ILE A 219 2.84 1.59 24.12
N VAL A 220 3.78 2.53 24.03
CA VAL A 220 4.34 3.25 25.19
C VAL A 220 3.55 4.53 25.50
N ALA A 221 2.97 5.17 24.49
CA ALA A 221 2.08 6.33 24.62
C ALA A 221 0.70 5.92 25.13
#